data_AF-A0A972X5S6-F1
#
_entry.id   AF-A0A972X5S6-F1
#
_cell.length_a   1.000
_cell.length_b   1.000
_cell.length_c   1.000
_cell.angle_alpha   90.00
_cell.angle_beta   90.00
_cell.angle_gamma   90.00
#
_symmetry.space_group_name_H-M   'P 1'
#
loop_
_entity.id
_entity.type
_entity.pdbx_description
1 polymer ?
#
loop_
_entity_poly.entity_id
_entity_poly.type
_entity_poly.pdbx_seq_one_letter_code
_entity_poly.pdbx_strand_id
1 'polypeptide(L)'
;MGGIAASGGYYIAMANGGRDDVIFAEPATLTGSIGVIIPHFDLSKLMKKFDIEDDSIASGPLKEMLSPTKERTPELAERERKILQALVDEMFTRFKMIVKQGRPKLDDEDLAGVATGQIFTAQQALDAGLVDRIGFLEDAVKRAVELAGLTDKTTRVVRYSRPRGLLQEVLGGDISAGGRSMMGRNALEAFAEWTTPRAWYLCSWWPALVSSR
;
A
#
# COMPACT_ATOMS: atom_id res chain seq x y z
N MET A 1 -7.43 -0.58 -13.01
CA MET A 1 -6.91 0.23 -11.89
C MET A 1 -7.86 1.39 -11.73
N GLY A 2 -8.42 1.60 -10.54
CA GLY A 2 -9.31 2.74 -10.25
C GLY A 2 -8.50 4.03 -10.03
N GLY A 3 -8.96 4.92 -9.16
CA GLY A 3 -8.28 6.20 -8.90
C GLY A 3 -6.79 6.10 -8.50
N ILE A 4 -6.41 5.11 -7.69
CA ILE A 4 -5.00 4.90 -7.31
C ILE A 4 -4.64 3.41 -7.36
N ALA A 5 -3.50 3.10 -7.95
CA ALA A 5 -2.88 1.77 -7.95
C ALA A 5 -1.34 1.88 -7.98
N ALA A 6 -0.78 2.56 -6.99
CA ALA A 6 0.66 2.81 -6.90
C ALA A 6 1.34 1.92 -5.83
N SER A 7 2.66 1.73 -5.92
CA SER A 7 3.49 0.93 -5.03
C SER A 7 2.95 -0.50 -4.88
N GLY A 8 2.51 -0.91 -3.68
CA GLY A 8 1.91 -2.23 -3.45
C GLY A 8 0.70 -2.53 -4.35
N GLY A 9 -0.08 -1.51 -4.74
CA GLY A 9 -1.19 -1.69 -5.69
C GLY A 9 -0.70 -2.05 -7.10
N TYR A 10 0.41 -1.47 -7.53
CA TYR A 10 1.04 -1.83 -8.80
C TYR A 10 1.71 -3.20 -8.70
N TYR A 11 2.37 -3.49 -7.58
CA TYR A 11 3.02 -4.79 -7.30
C TYR A 11 2.03 -5.96 -7.49
N ILE A 12 0.84 -5.89 -6.88
CA ILE A 12 -0.15 -6.96 -7.02
C ILE A 12 -0.73 -7.06 -8.43
N ALA A 13 -0.81 -5.95 -9.16
CA ALA A 13 -1.27 -5.94 -10.54
C ALA A 13 -0.33 -6.70 -11.48
N MET A 14 0.95 -6.85 -11.11
CA MET A 14 1.92 -7.64 -11.88
C MET A 14 1.69 -9.15 -11.80
N ALA A 15 0.80 -9.63 -10.92
CA ALA A 15 0.38 -11.03 -10.87
C ALA A 15 -0.59 -11.38 -12.03
N ASN A 16 -0.21 -11.02 -13.26
CA ASN A 16 -1.00 -11.15 -14.48
C ASN A 16 -0.53 -12.31 -15.39
N GLY A 17 0.51 -13.04 -14.96
CA GLY A 17 1.09 -14.16 -15.71
C GLY A 17 1.92 -13.75 -16.93
N GLY A 18 2.39 -12.51 -17.00
CA GLY A 18 3.14 -11.96 -18.14
C GLY A 18 2.30 -11.78 -19.39
N ARG A 19 0.96 -11.75 -19.26
CA ARG A 19 0.04 -11.56 -20.38
C ARG A 19 0.01 -10.09 -20.78
N ASP A 20 -0.13 -9.85 -22.07
CA ASP A 20 -0.40 -8.53 -22.62
C ASP A 20 -1.90 -8.20 -22.62
N ASP A 21 -2.21 -6.91 -22.64
CA ASP A 21 -3.57 -6.40 -22.72
C ASP A 21 -4.46 -6.90 -21.56
N VAL A 22 -3.97 -6.73 -20.33
CA VAL A 22 -4.64 -7.15 -19.09
C VAL A 22 -4.57 -6.10 -17.98
N ILE A 23 -3.67 -5.12 -18.08
CA ILE A 23 -3.54 -4.02 -17.13
C ILE A 23 -4.26 -2.78 -17.66
N PHE A 24 -5.45 -2.55 -17.15
CA PHE A 24 -6.28 -1.38 -17.48
C PHE A 24 -6.11 -0.29 -16.41
N ALA A 25 -6.06 0.97 -16.81
CA ALA A 25 -6.08 2.12 -15.90
C ALA A 25 -7.15 3.13 -16.32
N GLU A 26 -7.89 3.67 -15.36
CA GLU A 26 -8.84 4.75 -15.63
C GLU A 26 -8.08 6.02 -16.02
N PRO A 27 -8.68 6.95 -16.80
CA PRO A 27 -7.98 8.17 -17.24
C PRO A 27 -7.38 9.01 -16.10
N ALA A 28 -8.01 8.98 -14.92
CA ALA A 28 -7.56 9.71 -13.73
C ALA A 28 -6.69 8.86 -12.77
N THR A 29 -6.31 7.65 -13.15
CA THR A 29 -5.50 6.77 -12.31
C THR A 29 -4.11 7.37 -12.05
N LEU A 30 -3.70 7.33 -10.78
CA LEU A 30 -2.32 7.49 -10.36
C LEU A 30 -1.71 6.12 -10.05
N THR A 31 -0.62 5.78 -10.73
CA THR A 31 0.02 4.45 -10.66
C THR A 31 1.56 4.57 -10.58
N GLY A 32 2.26 3.45 -10.72
CA GLY A 32 3.71 3.38 -10.59
C GLY A 32 4.14 3.40 -9.13
N SER A 33 4.95 4.38 -8.72
CA SER A 33 5.60 4.40 -7.39
C SER A 33 6.35 3.10 -7.11
N ILE A 34 7.07 2.60 -8.12
CA ILE A 34 7.85 1.37 -8.03
C ILE A 34 9.09 1.69 -7.20
N GLY A 35 9.04 1.31 -5.92
CA GLY A 35 10.04 1.64 -4.93
C GLY A 35 9.68 1.07 -3.57
N VAL A 36 10.64 1.09 -2.65
CA VAL A 36 10.49 0.60 -1.29
C VAL A 36 11.05 1.64 -0.33
N ILE A 37 10.30 1.94 0.73
CA ILE A 37 10.73 2.87 1.78
C ILE A 37 10.46 2.25 3.15
N ILE A 38 11.33 2.54 4.10
CA ILE A 38 11.08 2.31 5.53
C ILE A 38 11.06 3.69 6.19
N PRO A 39 9.88 4.29 6.41
CA PRO A 39 9.79 5.58 7.06
C PRO A 39 10.17 5.45 8.54
N HIS A 40 10.96 6.40 9.03
CA HIS A 40 11.38 6.46 10.43
C HIS A 40 11.51 7.91 10.90
N PHE A 41 11.08 8.17 12.13
CA PHE A 41 11.09 9.49 12.74
C PHE A 41 11.65 9.37 14.16
N ASP A 42 12.60 10.24 14.48
CA ASP A 42 13.20 10.33 15.81
C ASP A 42 12.49 11.43 16.63
N LEU A 43 11.81 11.00 17.69
CA LEU A 43 11.08 11.83 18.66
C LEU A 43 11.79 11.89 20.02
N SER A 44 12.98 11.30 20.16
CA SER A 44 13.73 11.27 21.43
C SER A 44 13.97 12.68 22.00
N LYS A 45 14.30 13.64 21.14
CA LYS A 45 14.49 15.06 21.52
C LYS A 45 13.20 15.72 22.00
N LEU A 46 12.06 15.32 21.45
CA LEU A 46 10.75 15.82 21.87
C LEU A 46 10.42 15.29 23.27
N MET A 47 10.62 14.01 23.49
CA MET A 47 10.41 13.37 24.79
C MET A 47 11.28 13.98 25.89
N LYS A 48 12.56 14.20 25.58
CA LYS A 48 13.49 14.88 26.48
C LYS A 48 13.03 16.29 26.88
N LYS A 49 12.31 17.00 26.02
CA LYS A 49 11.77 18.34 26.33
C LYS A 49 10.63 18.28 27.36
N PHE A 50 9.94 17.16 27.46
CA PHE A 50 8.82 16.94 28.38
C PHE A 50 9.21 16.07 29.58
N ASP A 51 10.52 15.85 29.80
CA ASP A 51 11.05 14.96 30.84
C ASP A 51 10.42 13.54 30.79
N ILE A 52 10.16 13.03 29.58
CA ILE A 52 9.69 11.66 29.37
C ILE A 52 10.90 10.81 28.96
N GLU A 53 11.13 9.72 29.69
CA GLU A 53 12.19 8.76 29.40
C GLU A 53 11.61 7.43 28.93
N ASP A 54 12.29 6.80 27.97
CA ASP A 54 11.98 5.46 27.50
C ASP A 54 12.84 4.44 28.27
N ASP A 55 12.25 3.78 29.27
CA ASP A 55 12.87 2.73 30.10
C ASP A 55 12.59 1.30 29.58
N SER A 56 12.47 1.13 28.26
CA SER A 56 12.29 -0.20 27.67
C SER A 56 13.49 -1.12 27.94
N ILE A 57 13.20 -2.35 28.38
CA ILE A 57 14.19 -3.42 28.59
C ILE A 57 14.17 -4.35 27.38
N ALA A 58 15.23 -4.33 26.59
CA ALA A 58 15.36 -5.15 25.39
C ALA A 58 16.40 -6.26 25.55
N SER A 59 16.20 -7.38 24.83
CA SER A 59 17.15 -8.50 24.79
C SER A 59 18.45 -8.19 24.02
N GLY A 60 18.56 -7.01 23.42
CA GLY A 60 19.73 -6.54 22.69
C GLY A 60 19.44 -5.23 21.94
N PRO A 61 20.48 -4.47 21.56
CA PRO A 61 20.33 -3.12 21.01
C PRO A 61 19.55 -3.08 19.69
N LEU A 62 19.74 -4.08 18.81
CA LEU A 62 19.06 -4.12 17.52
C LEU A 62 17.56 -4.44 17.61
N LYS A 63 17.06 -4.92 18.75
CA LYS A 63 15.63 -5.17 18.94
C LYS A 63 14.82 -3.87 19.05
N GLU A 64 15.52 -2.78 19.37
CA GLU A 64 14.93 -1.45 19.44
C GLU A 64 15.14 -0.64 18.16
N MET A 65 15.74 -1.23 17.11
CA MET A 65 15.91 -0.56 15.82
C MET A 65 14.57 0.01 15.33
N LEU A 66 14.60 1.21 14.73
CA LEU A 66 13.41 1.99 14.35
C LEU A 66 12.56 2.52 15.52
N SER A 67 12.98 2.36 16.78
CA SER A 67 12.29 3.00 17.91
C SER A 67 12.27 4.53 17.73
N PRO A 68 11.10 5.18 17.75
CA PRO A 68 11.01 6.63 17.62
C PRO A 68 11.40 7.37 18.90
N THR A 69 11.56 6.66 20.02
CA THR A 69 11.72 7.24 21.35
C THR A 69 13.14 7.17 21.88
N LYS A 70 13.99 6.33 21.27
CA LYS A 70 15.38 6.11 21.70
C LYS A 70 16.34 6.97 20.89
N GLU A 71 17.13 7.77 21.59
CA GLU A 71 18.30 8.41 21.00
C GLU A 71 19.36 7.35 20.67
N ARG A 72 19.92 7.40 19.45
CA ARG A 72 20.94 6.45 18.99
C ARG A 72 22.32 7.07 18.98
N THR A 73 23.30 6.32 19.45
CA THR A 73 24.71 6.68 19.22
C THR A 73 25.01 6.65 17.73
N PRO A 74 25.97 7.46 17.23
CA PRO A 74 26.34 7.46 15.81
C PRO A 74 26.70 6.08 15.27
N GLU A 75 27.41 5.27 16.06
CA GLU A 75 27.81 3.90 15.68
C GLU A 75 26.62 2.95 15.54
N LEU A 76 25.68 2.99 16.49
CA LEU A 76 24.48 2.14 16.45
C LEU A 76 23.56 2.58 15.30
N ALA A 77 23.38 3.89 15.11
CA ALA A 77 22.58 4.43 14.02
C ALA A 77 23.12 4.00 12.65
N GLU A 78 24.43 4.02 12.45
CA GLU A 78 25.06 3.57 11.20
C GLU A 78 24.88 2.06 10.99
N ARG A 79 25.02 1.27 12.05
CA ARG A 79 24.79 -0.19 12.00
C ARG A 79 23.34 -0.51 11.63
N GLU A 80 22.37 0.15 12.27
CA GLU A 80 20.94 0.00 11.97
C GLU A 80 20.63 0.41 10.52
N ARG A 81 21.17 1.54 10.07
CA ARG A 81 21.01 2.01 8.68
C ARG A 81 21.51 1.01 7.66
N LYS A 82 22.68 0.41 7.86
CA LYS A 82 23.20 -0.63 6.95
C LYS A 82 22.29 -1.84 6.84
N ILE A 83 21.74 -2.30 7.98
CA ILE A 83 20.82 -3.43 8.02
C ILE A 83 19.53 -3.09 7.27
N LEU A 84 18.94 -1.93 7.56
CA LEU A 84 17.69 -1.48 6.95
C LEU A 84 17.86 -1.18 5.46
N GLN A 85 18.98 -0.59 5.05
CA GLN A 85 19.27 -0.33 3.64
C GLN A 85 19.41 -1.63 2.85
N ALA A 86 20.12 -2.63 3.38
CA ALA A 86 20.22 -3.94 2.74
C ALA A 86 18.83 -4.59 2.56
N LEU A 87 17.94 -4.44 3.55
CA LEU A 87 16.56 -4.92 3.45
C LEU A 87 15.77 -4.16 2.37
N VAL A 88 15.88 -2.84 2.31
CA VAL A 88 15.24 -2.01 1.26
C VAL A 88 15.74 -2.42 -0.12
N ASP A 89 17.05 -2.61 -0.29
CA ASP A 89 17.67 -2.98 -1.56
C ASP A 89 17.21 -4.37 -2.05
N GLU A 90 17.11 -5.34 -1.13
CA GLU A 90 16.59 -6.68 -1.42
C GLU A 90 15.12 -6.62 -1.87
N MET A 91 14.29 -5.92 -1.10
CA MET A 91 12.86 -5.78 -1.41
C MET A 91 12.63 -5.03 -2.71
N PHE A 92 13.43 -3.99 -2.98
CA PHE A 92 13.34 -3.23 -4.22
C PHE A 92 13.81 -4.06 -5.43
N THR A 93 14.88 -4.84 -5.28
CA THR A 93 15.31 -5.81 -6.30
C THR A 93 14.20 -6.81 -6.61
N ARG A 94 13.55 -7.35 -5.57
CA ARG A 94 12.39 -8.23 -5.73
C ARG A 94 11.24 -7.55 -6.47
N PHE A 95 10.93 -6.31 -6.14
CA PHE A 95 9.87 -5.56 -6.81
C PHE A 95 10.18 -5.40 -8.31
N LYS A 96 11.41 -4.98 -8.66
CA LYS A 96 11.83 -4.90 -10.08
C LYS A 96 11.66 -6.23 -10.82
N MET A 97 12.04 -7.35 -10.21
CA MET A 97 11.85 -8.67 -10.81
C MET A 97 10.37 -8.98 -11.07
N ILE A 98 9.48 -8.62 -10.16
CA ILE A 98 8.04 -8.85 -10.31
C ILE A 98 7.44 -7.96 -11.40
N VAL A 99 7.88 -6.70 -11.49
CA VAL A 99 7.49 -5.83 -12.60
C VAL A 99 7.97 -6.41 -13.93
N LYS A 100 9.22 -6.89 -14.01
CA LYS A 100 9.75 -7.54 -15.22
C LYS A 100 8.93 -8.78 -15.62
N GLN A 101 8.54 -9.61 -14.65
CA GLN A 101 7.70 -10.78 -14.91
C GLN A 101 6.28 -10.41 -15.38
N GLY A 102 5.70 -9.35 -14.83
CA GLY A 102 4.38 -8.86 -15.22
C GLY A 102 4.39 -8.04 -16.52
N ARG A 103 5.53 -7.47 -16.91
CA ARG A 103 5.77 -6.63 -18.09
C ARG A 103 7.00 -7.14 -18.87
N PRO A 104 6.95 -8.34 -19.48
CA PRO A 104 8.13 -8.94 -20.13
C PRO A 104 8.65 -8.15 -21.34
N LYS A 105 7.82 -7.27 -21.92
CA LYS A 105 8.20 -6.37 -23.02
C LYS A 105 9.03 -5.16 -22.58
N LEU A 106 9.01 -4.83 -21.29
CA LEU A 106 9.80 -3.74 -20.75
C LEU A 106 11.25 -4.20 -20.66
N ASP A 107 12.17 -3.55 -21.37
CA ASP A 107 13.58 -3.91 -21.29
C ASP A 107 14.21 -3.46 -19.95
N ASP A 108 15.49 -3.77 -19.74
CA ASP A 108 16.14 -3.47 -18.46
C ASP A 108 16.45 -1.98 -18.29
N GLU A 109 16.63 -1.24 -19.39
CA GLU A 109 16.88 0.20 -19.40
C GLU A 109 15.59 0.96 -19.08
N ASP A 110 14.50 0.62 -19.75
CA ASP A 110 13.15 1.13 -19.49
C ASP A 110 12.71 0.81 -18.06
N LEU A 111 12.95 -0.42 -17.59
CA LEU A 111 12.65 -0.81 -16.22
C LEU A 111 13.41 0.06 -15.20
N ALA A 112 14.68 0.37 -15.46
CA ALA A 112 15.45 1.27 -14.61
C ALA A 112 14.89 2.70 -14.64
N GLY A 113 14.44 3.17 -15.81
CA GLY A 113 13.83 4.49 -15.99
C GLY A 113 12.49 4.66 -15.25
N VAL A 114 11.68 3.61 -15.15
CA VAL A 114 10.39 3.65 -14.46
C VAL A 114 10.45 3.27 -12.98
N ALA A 115 11.46 2.49 -12.56
CA ALA A 115 11.65 2.06 -11.18
C ALA A 115 12.36 3.11 -10.30
N THR A 116 11.97 4.37 -10.39
CA THR A 116 12.58 5.48 -9.63
C THR A 116 11.80 5.87 -8.38
N GLY A 117 10.66 5.23 -8.13
CA GLY A 117 9.71 5.61 -7.07
C GLY A 117 8.76 6.74 -7.45
N GLN A 118 8.85 7.30 -8.67
CA GLN A 118 7.92 8.33 -9.14
C GLN A 118 6.52 7.78 -9.40
N ILE A 119 5.52 8.65 -9.26
CA ILE A 119 4.13 8.37 -9.67
C ILE A 119 3.94 8.71 -11.14
N PHE A 120 3.04 7.99 -11.79
CA PHE A 120 2.67 8.19 -13.18
C PHE A 120 1.16 8.40 -13.29
N THR A 121 0.76 9.33 -14.15
CA THR A 121 -0.62 9.40 -14.65
C THR A 121 -0.90 8.20 -15.56
N ALA A 122 -2.19 7.91 -15.82
CA ALA A 122 -2.58 6.82 -16.71
C ALA A 122 -1.94 6.93 -18.11
N GLN A 123 -1.85 8.14 -18.68
CA GLN A 123 -1.22 8.35 -19.97
C GLN A 123 0.29 8.10 -19.92
N GLN A 124 1.00 8.67 -18.95
CA GLN A 124 2.45 8.43 -18.82
C GLN A 124 2.76 6.95 -18.56
N ALA A 125 1.92 6.27 -17.79
CA ALA A 125 2.06 4.85 -17.53
C ALA A 125 1.81 4.01 -18.80
N LEU A 126 0.89 4.43 -19.68
CA LEU A 126 0.65 3.77 -20.96
C LEU A 126 1.87 3.95 -21.87
N ASP A 127 2.36 5.18 -21.98
CA ASP A 127 3.50 5.54 -22.84
C ASP A 127 4.80 4.84 -22.38
N ALA A 128 4.99 4.71 -21.06
CA ALA A 128 6.11 3.99 -20.45
C ALA A 128 5.93 2.46 -20.39
N GLY A 129 4.85 1.93 -20.96
CA GLY A 129 4.59 0.49 -20.99
C GLY A 129 4.28 -0.13 -19.63
N LEU A 130 3.89 0.65 -18.62
CA LEU A 130 3.49 0.18 -17.28
C LEU A 130 2.04 -0.33 -17.24
N VAL A 131 1.17 0.18 -18.11
CA VAL A 131 -0.21 -0.29 -18.30
C VAL A 131 -0.45 -0.59 -19.77
N ASP A 132 -1.46 -1.42 -20.08
CA ASP A 132 -1.75 -1.80 -21.46
C ASP A 132 -2.77 -0.88 -22.11
N ARG A 133 -3.79 -0.47 -21.36
CA ARG A 133 -4.90 0.33 -21.88
C ARG A 133 -5.42 1.32 -20.86
N ILE A 134 -5.87 2.46 -21.37
CA ILE A 134 -6.71 3.37 -20.63
C ILE A 134 -8.16 2.94 -20.83
N GLY A 135 -8.85 2.62 -19.74
CA GLY A 135 -10.19 2.06 -19.75
C GLY A 135 -10.71 1.80 -18.34
N PHE A 136 -11.94 1.30 -18.25
CA PHE A 136 -12.64 1.12 -16.98
C PHE A 136 -12.72 -0.36 -16.59
N LEU A 137 -13.34 -0.64 -15.45
CA LEU A 137 -13.53 -2.00 -14.94
C LEU A 137 -14.27 -2.89 -15.96
N GLU A 138 -15.24 -2.33 -16.69
CA GLU A 138 -16.02 -3.02 -17.70
C GLU A 138 -15.15 -3.56 -18.83
N ASP A 139 -14.12 -2.82 -19.24
CA ASP A 139 -13.17 -3.24 -20.27
C ASP A 139 -12.29 -4.40 -19.79
N ALA A 140 -11.82 -4.31 -18.54
CA ALA A 140 -11.04 -5.37 -17.90
C ALA A 140 -11.88 -6.66 -17.73
N VAL A 141 -13.15 -6.54 -17.38
CA VAL A 141 -14.08 -7.67 -17.25
C VAL A 141 -14.32 -8.33 -18.60
N LYS A 142 -14.62 -7.56 -19.66
CA LYS A 142 -14.79 -8.09 -21.02
C LYS A 142 -13.55 -8.86 -21.46
N ARG A 143 -12.37 -8.27 -21.23
CA ARG A 143 -11.10 -8.91 -21.55
C ARG A 143 -10.89 -10.22 -20.78
N ALA A 144 -11.26 -10.28 -19.51
CA ALA A 144 -11.18 -11.50 -18.73
C ALA A 144 -12.13 -12.61 -19.25
N VAL A 145 -13.34 -12.24 -19.69
CA VAL A 145 -14.31 -13.18 -20.32
C VAL A 145 -13.75 -13.74 -21.63
N GLU A 146 -13.16 -12.89 -22.47
CA GLU A 146 -12.50 -13.31 -23.72
C GLU A 146 -11.35 -14.28 -23.45
N LEU A 147 -10.48 -13.98 -22.49
CA LEU A 147 -9.35 -14.83 -22.12
C LEU A 147 -9.78 -16.19 -21.56
N ALA A 148 -10.97 -16.27 -20.98
CA ALA A 148 -11.56 -17.51 -20.49
C ALA A 148 -12.29 -18.31 -21.59
N GLY A 149 -12.39 -17.79 -22.82
CA GLY A 149 -13.15 -18.41 -23.90
C GLY A 149 -14.66 -18.48 -23.64
N LEU A 150 -15.18 -17.56 -22.82
CA LEU A 150 -16.60 -17.49 -22.46
C LEU A 150 -17.31 -16.38 -23.25
N THR A 151 -18.62 -16.26 -23.06
CA THR A 151 -19.43 -15.19 -23.65
C THR A 151 -20.19 -14.44 -22.57
N ASP A 152 -20.59 -13.20 -22.85
CA ASP A 152 -21.42 -12.41 -21.94
C ASP A 152 -22.75 -13.09 -21.60
N LYS A 153 -23.26 -13.94 -22.50
CA LYS A 153 -24.51 -14.70 -22.28
C LYS A 153 -24.32 -15.87 -21.32
N THR A 154 -23.11 -16.41 -21.23
CA THR A 154 -22.78 -17.58 -20.39
C THR A 154 -22.05 -17.20 -19.11
N THR A 155 -21.78 -15.91 -18.90
CA THR A 155 -20.98 -15.42 -17.77
C THR A 155 -21.79 -14.48 -16.88
N ARG A 156 -21.61 -14.60 -15.57
CA ARG A 156 -22.18 -13.66 -14.61
C ARG A 156 -21.09 -13.08 -13.72
N VAL A 157 -20.93 -11.77 -13.77
CA VAL A 157 -20.04 -11.03 -12.87
C VAL A 157 -20.72 -10.93 -11.51
N VAL A 158 -20.04 -11.39 -10.46
CA VAL A 158 -20.53 -11.29 -9.08
C VAL A 158 -19.53 -10.49 -8.26
N ARG A 159 -20.04 -9.56 -7.44
CA ARG A 159 -19.23 -8.84 -6.46
C ARG A 159 -19.54 -9.38 -5.08
N TYR A 160 -18.55 -9.98 -4.43
CA TYR A 160 -18.65 -10.32 -3.03
C TYR A 160 -18.52 -9.03 -2.21
N SER A 161 -19.50 -8.78 -1.35
CA SER A 161 -19.42 -7.75 -0.33
C SER A 161 -19.45 -8.44 1.03
N ARG A 162 -18.68 -7.94 2.00
CA ARG A 162 -18.88 -8.37 3.38
C ARG A 162 -20.22 -7.82 3.85
N PRO A 163 -21.15 -8.66 4.32
CA PRO A 163 -22.37 -8.14 4.93
C PRO A 163 -21.97 -7.25 6.09
N ARG A 164 -22.52 -6.03 6.15
CA ARG A 164 -22.38 -5.16 7.31
C ARG A 164 -23.00 -5.91 8.50
N GLY A 165 -22.35 -5.91 9.65
CA GLY A 165 -22.91 -6.55 10.84
C GLY A 165 -24.22 -5.86 11.25
N LEU A 166 -25.18 -6.60 11.79
CA LEU A 166 -26.48 -6.08 12.25
C LEU A 166 -26.32 -4.86 13.18
N LEU A 167 -25.23 -4.82 13.97
CA LEU A 167 -24.91 -3.68 14.83
C LEU A 167 -24.65 -2.39 14.03
N GLN A 168 -24.02 -2.49 12.85
CA GLN A 168 -23.74 -1.35 11.96
C GLN A 168 -24.98 -0.89 11.19
N GLU A 169 -25.93 -1.79 10.97
CA GLU A 169 -27.23 -1.47 10.34
C GLU A 169 -28.22 -0.86 11.35
N VAL A 170 -28.17 -1.32 12.62
CA VAL A 170 -28.99 -0.79 13.73
C VAL A 170 -28.42 0.50 14.34
N LEU A 171 -27.09 0.69 14.36
CA LEU A 171 -26.44 1.91 14.90
C LEU A 171 -25.94 2.89 13.84
N GLY A 172 -26.14 2.63 12.54
CA GLY A 172 -25.41 3.35 11.48
C GLY A 172 -26.10 3.45 10.12
N GLY A 173 -27.43 3.56 10.10
CA GLY A 173 -28.10 4.22 8.97
C GLY A 173 -27.54 5.64 8.79
N ASP A 174 -27.19 5.99 7.55
CA ASP A 174 -26.55 7.23 7.12
C ASP A 174 -26.73 8.46 8.05
N ILE A 175 -25.67 8.85 8.77
CA ILE A 175 -25.45 10.26 9.09
C ILE A 175 -24.61 10.84 7.95
N SER A 176 -25.26 11.07 6.82
CA SER A 176 -24.79 11.99 5.78
C SER A 176 -25.78 13.14 5.62
N ALA A 177 -26.02 13.90 6.70
CA ALA A 177 -26.50 15.27 6.62
C ALA A 177 -26.20 16.03 7.93
N GLY A 178 -25.21 16.93 7.87
CA GLY A 178 -25.16 18.14 8.71
C GLY A 178 -24.88 18.00 10.21
N GLY A 179 -23.65 18.33 10.62
CA GLY A 179 -23.40 19.08 11.86
C GLY A 179 -23.26 18.29 13.18
N ARG A 180 -22.04 18.38 13.74
CA ARG A 180 -21.67 18.29 15.18
C ARG A 180 -21.89 16.97 15.92
N SER A 181 -20.78 16.31 16.24
CA SER A 181 -20.32 16.09 17.63
C SER A 181 -19.07 15.20 17.62
N MET A 182 -17.91 15.85 17.62
CA MET A 182 -16.61 15.25 17.84
C MET A 182 -16.50 14.77 19.30
N MET A 183 -15.82 13.66 19.55
CA MET A 183 -15.40 13.13 20.87
C MET A 183 -16.45 12.26 21.59
N GLY A 184 -16.18 10.95 21.73
CA GLY A 184 -16.87 10.14 22.73
C GLY A 184 -16.84 8.61 22.56
N ARG A 185 -16.70 8.06 21.35
CA ARG A 185 -16.87 6.59 21.16
C ARG A 185 -15.68 5.83 20.58
N ASN A 186 -14.65 6.51 20.08
CA ASN A 186 -13.49 5.86 19.45
C ASN A 186 -12.36 5.46 20.42
N ALA A 187 -12.41 5.88 21.69
CA ALA A 187 -11.29 5.68 22.61
C ALA A 187 -11.20 4.26 23.19
N LEU A 188 -12.36 3.62 23.43
CA LEU A 188 -12.42 2.33 24.11
C LEU A 188 -12.17 1.15 23.15
N GLU A 189 -12.64 1.27 21.91
CA GLU A 189 -12.30 0.33 20.83
C GLU A 189 -10.82 0.45 20.44
N ALA A 190 -10.28 1.67 20.33
CA ALA A 190 -8.85 1.87 20.08
C ALA A 190 -7.97 1.29 21.20
N PHE A 191 -8.43 1.35 22.47
CA PHE A 191 -7.72 0.75 23.60
C PHE A 191 -7.77 -0.78 23.56
N ALA A 192 -8.91 -1.37 23.21
CA ALA A 192 -9.07 -2.82 23.07
C ALA A 192 -8.22 -3.37 21.91
N GLU A 193 -8.21 -2.67 20.76
CA GLU A 193 -7.38 -3.03 19.59
C GLU A 193 -5.88 -3.03 19.90
N TRP A 194 -5.41 -2.16 20.79
CA TRP A 194 -4.01 -2.06 21.19
C TRP A 194 -3.52 -3.25 22.04
N THR A 195 -4.43 -3.95 22.72
CA THR A 195 -4.09 -5.05 23.64
C THR A 195 -4.13 -6.44 22.99
N THR A 196 -4.64 -6.56 21.77
CA THR A 196 -4.66 -7.82 21.02
C THR A 196 -3.35 -8.05 20.25
N PRO A 197 -2.57 -9.11 20.54
CA PRO A 197 -1.37 -9.40 19.78
C PRO A 197 -1.73 -9.84 18.36
N ARG A 198 -1.35 -9.05 17.35
CA ARG A 198 -1.40 -9.42 15.93
C ARG A 198 -0.02 -9.29 15.31
N ALA A 199 0.34 -10.23 14.45
CA ALA A 199 1.51 -10.12 13.59
C ALA A 199 1.24 -9.02 12.53
N TRP A 200 1.85 -7.85 12.70
CA TRP A 200 1.75 -6.75 11.75
C TRP A 200 2.68 -7.02 10.56
N TYR A 201 2.11 -7.49 9.45
CA TYR A 201 2.66 -7.23 8.12
C TYR A 201 1.83 -6.09 7.50
N LEU A 202 2.53 -5.12 6.90
CA LEU A 202 2.08 -3.81 6.38
C LEU A 202 1.90 -2.69 7.41
N CYS A 203 2.92 -1.83 7.49
CA CYS A 203 2.76 -0.43 7.85
C CYS A 203 2.22 0.35 6.64
N SER A 204 0.91 0.63 6.60
CA SER A 204 0.38 1.81 5.91
C SER A 204 0.18 2.89 6.96
N TRP A 205 1.14 3.82 7.05
CA TRP A 205 0.98 5.02 7.84
C TRP A 205 -0.36 5.68 7.44
N TRP A 206 -1.34 5.63 8.36
CA TRP A 206 -2.69 6.21 8.30
C TRP A 206 -3.83 5.40 7.60
N PRO A 207 -4.51 4.48 8.31
CA PRO A 207 -5.69 3.78 7.78
C PRO A 207 -6.99 4.61 7.84
N ALA A 208 -7.00 5.74 8.56
CA ALA A 208 -8.26 6.38 8.97
C ALA A 208 -8.89 7.35 7.95
N LEU A 209 -8.33 7.55 6.75
CA LEU A 209 -8.81 8.59 5.82
C LEU A 209 -9.06 8.15 4.37
N VAL A 210 -8.99 6.86 4.05
CA VAL A 210 -9.37 6.37 2.70
C VAL A 210 -10.64 5.55 2.79
N SER A 211 -11.76 6.22 3.10
CA SER A 211 -13.06 5.81 2.57
C SER A 211 -13.34 6.71 1.35
N SER A 212 -12.87 6.31 0.17
CA SER A 212 -13.43 6.88 -1.06
C SER A 212 -14.83 6.29 -1.24
N ARG A 213 -15.79 7.18 -1.45
CA ARG A 213 -17.15 6.86 -1.92
C ARG A 213 -17.11 6.09 -3.23
#